data_AF-A0AAV0NAV1-F1
#
_entry.id   AF-A0AAV0NAV1-F1
#
_cell.length_a   1.000
_cell.length_b   1.000
_cell.length_c   1.000
_cell.angle_alpha   90.00
_cell.angle_beta   90.00
_cell.angle_gamma   90.00
#
_symmetry.space_group_name_H-M   'P 1'
#
loop_
_entity.id
_entity.type
_entity.pdbx_description
1 polymer ?
#
loop_
_entity_poly.entity_id
_entity_poly.type
_entity_poly.pdbx_seq_one_letter_code
_entity_poly.pdbx_strand_id
1 'polypeptide(L)'
;MDNNELDTPSDIFTEQHETLIEQGEKWMKDTANSCSLVAALVVTVAFAAAFTLPGGSKDDGTPNYLNKPSLMVFLAADTLALFSSSTSLLMFLGILTSRYSEKDFLRSLPMKMGIGLLTLFLSIAAMLIAFGASLHLVLYHNVNWIMVPIGLVASVPSLLFAFLQFPLLVELLFSTFGPSIFGKQSDEIIM
;
A
#
# COMPACT_ATOMS: atom_id res chain seq x y z
N MET A 1 40.24 -35.92 -0.70
CA MET A 1 39.43 -34.73 -0.40
C MET A 1 38.29 -35.24 0.43
N ASP A 2 38.36 -34.98 1.73
CA ASP A 2 37.50 -35.58 2.74
C ASP A 2 36.12 -34.94 2.69
N ASN A 3 35.09 -35.76 2.71
CA ASN A 3 33.69 -35.40 2.53
C ASN A 3 33.03 -35.37 3.92
N ASN A 4 32.90 -34.19 4.52
CA ASN A 4 32.32 -34.02 5.86
C ASN A 4 31.31 -32.87 5.96
N GLU A 5 30.48 -32.64 4.94
CA GLU A 5 29.46 -31.57 5.03
C GLU A 5 28.08 -32.16 4.68
N LEU A 6 27.33 -32.43 5.75
CA LEU A 6 25.89 -32.72 5.75
C LEU A 6 25.10 -31.42 5.53
N ASP A 7 25.54 -30.60 4.59
CA ASP A 7 24.86 -29.35 4.28
C ASP A 7 23.60 -29.67 3.48
N THR A 8 22.47 -29.22 4.01
CA THR A 8 21.18 -29.38 3.34
C THR A 8 21.24 -28.56 2.04
N PRO A 9 20.56 -28.96 0.95
CA PRO A 9 20.50 -28.13 -0.27
C PRO A 9 20.08 -26.67 -0.02
N SER A 10 19.31 -26.42 1.04
CA SER A 10 18.94 -25.09 1.52
C SER A 10 20.09 -24.28 2.09
N ASP A 11 21.06 -24.92 2.76
CA ASP A 11 22.22 -24.27 3.37
C ASP A 11 23.18 -23.79 2.26
N ILE A 12 23.44 -24.65 1.27
CA ILE A 12 24.25 -24.34 0.07
C ILE A 12 23.58 -23.23 -0.77
N PHE A 13 22.25 -23.26 -0.92
CA PHE A 13 21.51 -22.22 -1.63
C PHE A 13 21.56 -20.87 -0.90
N THR A 14 21.49 -20.89 0.43
CA THR A 14 21.54 -19.68 1.28
C THR A 14 22.93 -19.04 1.23
N GLU A 15 23.99 -19.84 1.29
CA GLU A 15 25.37 -19.35 1.18
C GLU A 15 25.63 -18.73 -0.21
N GLN A 16 25.16 -19.37 -1.29
CA GLN A 16 25.31 -18.81 -2.64
C GLN A 16 24.46 -17.55 -2.89
N HIS A 17 23.37 -17.34 -2.13
CA HIS A 17 22.45 -16.21 -2.30
C HIS A 17 22.51 -15.18 -1.15
N GLU A 18 23.45 -15.29 -0.22
CA GLU A 18 23.60 -14.37 0.92
C GLU A 18 23.70 -12.90 0.44
N THR A 19 24.52 -12.67 -0.59
CA THR A 19 24.67 -11.33 -1.20
C THR A 19 23.37 -10.77 -1.79
N LEU A 20 22.50 -11.63 -2.33
CA LEU A 20 21.19 -11.23 -2.87
C LEU A 20 20.18 -10.96 -1.76
N ILE A 21 20.26 -11.70 -0.64
CA ILE A 21 19.44 -11.46 0.55
C ILE A 21 19.78 -10.11 1.18
N GLU A 22 21.06 -9.81 1.36
CA GLU A 22 21.51 -8.51 1.88
C GLU A 22 21.09 -7.35 0.96
N GLN A 23 21.27 -7.52 -0.36
CA GLN A 23 20.83 -6.53 -1.34
C GLN A 23 19.31 -6.34 -1.33
N GLY A 24 18.54 -7.43 -1.20
CA GLY A 24 17.10 -7.41 -1.08
C GLY A 24 16.63 -6.68 0.18
N GLU A 25 17.23 -6.98 1.33
CA GLU A 25 16.92 -6.31 2.61
C GLU A 25 17.19 -4.80 2.52
N LYS A 26 18.35 -4.42 1.97
CA LYS A 26 18.70 -3.02 1.76
C LYS A 26 17.71 -2.33 0.82
N TRP A 27 17.38 -2.94 -0.31
CA TRP A 27 16.41 -2.41 -1.26
C TRP A 27 15.02 -2.22 -0.63
N MET A 28 14.57 -3.17 0.19
CA MET A 28 13.31 -3.08 0.91
C MET A 28 13.31 -1.94 1.94
N LYS A 29 14.40 -1.75 2.70
CA LYS A 29 14.55 -0.64 3.64
C LYS A 29 14.56 0.72 2.94
N ASP A 30 15.33 0.85 1.85
CA ASP A 30 15.38 2.08 1.07
C ASP A 30 14.01 2.43 0.45
N THR A 31 13.30 1.42 -0.04
CA THR A 31 11.93 1.55 -0.57
C THR A 31 10.95 1.94 0.54
N ALA A 32 10.98 1.25 1.69
CA ALA A 32 10.11 1.55 2.84
C ALA A 32 10.34 2.97 3.37
N ASN A 33 11.57 3.46 3.40
CA ASN A 33 11.89 4.84 3.78
C ASN A 33 11.27 5.84 2.81
N SER A 34 11.49 5.64 1.50
CA SER A 34 10.93 6.49 0.45
C SER A 34 9.39 6.52 0.50
N CYS A 35 8.76 5.35 0.63
CA CYS A 35 7.31 5.25 0.73
C CYS A 35 6.76 5.82 2.04
N SER A 36 7.50 5.73 3.15
CA SER A 36 7.13 6.38 4.42
C SER A 36 7.05 7.90 4.27
N LEU A 37 8.01 8.50 3.56
CA LEU A 37 7.99 9.95 3.29
C LEU A 37 6.76 10.33 2.45
N VAL A 38 6.44 9.55 1.42
CA VAL A 38 5.23 9.76 0.60
C VAL A 38 3.96 9.59 1.45
N ALA A 39 3.89 8.57 2.31
CA ALA A 39 2.77 8.33 3.19
C ALA A 39 2.56 9.50 4.17
N ALA A 40 3.64 9.97 4.81
CA ALA A 40 3.62 11.09 5.72
C ALA A 40 3.19 12.40 5.02
N LEU A 41 3.65 12.62 3.78
CA LEU A 41 3.21 13.75 2.96
C LEU A 41 1.71 13.67 2.69
N VAL A 42 1.19 12.49 2.34
CA VAL A 42 -0.24 12.28 2.12
C VAL A 42 -1.04 12.56 3.39
N VAL A 43 -0.60 12.04 4.54
CA VAL A 43 -1.24 12.32 5.84
C VAL A 43 -1.30 13.83 6.09
N THR A 44 -0.21 14.54 5.84
CA THR A 44 -0.12 15.99 6.07
C THR A 44 -1.09 16.76 5.18
N VAL A 45 -1.11 16.44 3.88
CA VAL A 45 -1.97 17.11 2.90
C VAL A 45 -3.44 16.84 3.18
N ALA A 46 -3.82 15.59 3.43
CA ALA A 46 -5.19 15.22 3.71
C ALA A 46 -5.67 15.82 5.04
N PHE A 47 -4.83 15.82 6.09
CA PHE A 47 -5.16 16.45 7.36
C PHE A 47 -5.41 17.95 7.18
N ALA A 48 -4.53 18.65 6.45
CA ALA A 48 -4.71 20.06 6.13
C ALA A 48 -6.01 20.31 5.32
N ALA A 49 -6.33 19.42 4.38
CA ALA A 49 -7.53 19.49 3.55
C ALA A 49 -8.82 19.26 4.35
N ALA A 50 -8.82 18.36 5.34
CA ALA A 50 -9.95 18.13 6.24
C ALA A 50 -10.36 19.39 7.02
N PHE A 51 -9.39 20.20 7.46
CA PHE A 51 -9.64 21.45 8.19
C PHE A 51 -9.84 22.65 7.27
N THR A 52 -9.33 22.58 6.05
CA THR A 52 -9.53 23.61 5.02
C THR A 52 -10.79 23.30 4.23
N LEU A 53 -11.98 23.46 4.85
CA LEU A 53 -13.25 23.15 4.18
C LEU A 53 -13.35 23.92 2.85
N PRO A 54 -13.43 23.21 1.70
CA PRO A 54 -13.72 23.84 0.43
C PRO A 54 -15.19 24.29 0.46
N GLY A 55 -15.43 25.59 0.65
CA GLY A 55 -16.79 26.15 0.61
C GLY A 55 -17.13 27.22 1.67
N GLY A 56 -16.29 27.41 2.69
CA GLY A 56 -16.46 28.44 3.72
C GLY A 56 -17.63 28.20 4.69
N SER A 57 -17.62 28.92 5.82
CA SER A 57 -18.73 28.97 6.79
C SER A 57 -19.69 30.10 6.47
N LYS A 58 -20.99 29.92 6.76
CA LYS A 58 -21.93 31.03 6.88
C LYS A 58 -21.69 31.79 8.20
N ASP A 59 -22.14 33.04 8.27
CA ASP A 59 -22.07 33.89 9.46
C ASP A 59 -22.72 33.29 10.72
N ASP A 60 -23.56 32.25 10.57
CA ASP A 60 -24.22 31.51 11.66
C ASP A 60 -23.39 30.31 12.21
N GLY A 61 -22.11 30.18 11.86
CA GLY A 61 -21.23 29.11 12.37
C GLY A 61 -21.54 27.70 11.83
N THR A 62 -22.48 27.57 10.91
CA THR A 62 -22.80 26.32 10.21
C THR A 62 -22.06 26.25 8.87
N PRO A 63 -21.33 25.15 8.57
CA PRO A 63 -20.70 24.96 7.27
C PRO A 63 -21.73 25.01 6.14
N ASN A 64 -21.56 25.93 5.21
CA ASN A 64 -22.56 26.27 4.18
C ASN A 64 -22.88 25.09 3.22
N TYR A 65 -22.05 24.04 3.24
CA TYR A 65 -22.05 22.95 2.26
C TYR A 65 -22.32 21.54 2.84
N LEU A 66 -22.70 21.43 4.12
CA LEU A 66 -22.95 20.14 4.81
C LEU A 66 -23.91 19.20 4.07
N ASN A 67 -24.84 19.73 3.26
CA ASN A 67 -25.89 18.95 2.61
C ASN A 67 -25.63 18.63 1.13
N LYS A 68 -24.42 18.91 0.60
CA LYS A 68 -24.06 18.61 -0.79
C LYS A 68 -23.33 17.27 -0.88
N PRO A 69 -23.76 16.36 -1.77
CA PRO A 69 -23.17 15.02 -1.88
C PRO A 69 -21.66 15.05 -2.18
N SER A 70 -21.17 16.05 -2.93
CA SER A 70 -19.74 16.20 -3.23
C SER A 70 -18.88 16.50 -1.99
N LEU A 71 -19.40 17.24 -1.00
CA LEU A 71 -18.65 17.50 0.24
C LEU A 71 -18.55 16.23 1.10
N MET A 72 -19.62 15.43 1.14
CA MET A 72 -19.62 14.17 1.88
C MET A 72 -18.67 13.15 1.25
N VAL A 73 -18.62 13.10 -0.09
CA VAL A 73 -17.62 12.30 -0.83
C VAL A 73 -16.20 12.83 -0.58
N PHE A 74 -15.99 14.15 -0.59
CA PHE A 74 -14.69 14.75 -0.25
C PHE A 74 -14.20 14.32 1.13
N LEU A 75 -15.03 14.54 2.17
CA LEU A 75 -14.63 14.26 3.55
C LEU A 75 -14.43 12.75 3.79
N ALA A 76 -15.29 11.91 3.20
CA ALA A 76 -15.14 10.45 3.29
C ALA A 76 -13.86 9.96 2.60
N ALA A 77 -13.58 10.46 1.39
CA ALA A 77 -12.37 10.10 0.64
C ALA A 77 -11.10 10.61 1.33
N ASP A 78 -11.11 11.84 1.84
CA ASP A 78 -9.99 12.44 2.56
C ASP A 78 -9.68 11.69 3.87
N THR A 79 -10.72 11.36 4.64
CA THR A 79 -10.60 10.53 5.86
C THR A 79 -10.07 9.13 5.54
N LEU A 80 -10.53 8.51 4.46
CA LEU A 80 -10.05 7.21 4.00
C LEU A 80 -8.58 7.29 3.56
N ALA A 81 -8.18 8.37 2.88
CA ALA A 81 -6.79 8.63 2.53
C ALA A 81 -5.92 8.75 3.77
N LEU A 82 -6.37 9.49 4.79
CA LEU A 82 -5.66 9.67 6.06
C LEU A 82 -5.41 8.34 6.79
N PHE A 83 -6.47 7.58 7.05
CA PHE A 83 -6.35 6.32 7.78
C PHE A 83 -5.53 5.29 7.00
N SER A 84 -5.74 5.20 5.68
CA SER A 84 -5.01 4.26 4.84
C SER A 84 -3.52 4.62 4.76
N SER A 85 -3.18 5.91 4.62
CA SER A 85 -1.78 6.36 4.62
C SER A 85 -1.11 6.20 5.97
N SER A 86 -1.81 6.49 7.06
CA SER A 86 -1.31 6.27 8.42
C SER A 86 -1.00 4.79 8.66
N THR A 87 -1.88 3.89 8.21
CA THR A 87 -1.65 2.43 8.27
C THR A 87 -0.42 2.01 7.46
N SER A 88 -0.27 2.56 6.24
CA SER A 88 0.89 2.33 5.39
C SER A 88 2.20 2.80 6.05
N LEU A 89 2.17 4.01 6.63
CA LEU A 89 3.29 4.59 7.35
C LEU A 89 3.71 3.72 8.54
N LEU A 90 2.75 3.21 9.32
CA LEU A 90 3.04 2.28 10.42
C LEU A 90 3.66 0.96 9.92
N MET A 91 3.18 0.42 8.79
CA MET A 91 3.76 -0.78 8.18
C MET A 91 5.20 -0.56 7.72
N PHE A 92 5.49 0.55 7.04
CA PHE A 92 6.85 0.88 6.60
C PHE A 92 7.79 1.25 7.75
N LEU A 93 7.31 1.99 8.75
CA LEU A 93 8.06 2.22 9.98
C LEU A 93 8.33 0.89 10.71
N GLY A 94 7.39 -0.04 10.66
CA GLY A 94 7.59 -1.40 11.15
C GLY A 94 8.71 -2.15 10.41
N ILE A 95 8.89 -1.91 9.12
CA ILE A 95 10.01 -2.49 8.33
C ILE A 95 11.34 -1.81 8.70
N LEU A 96 11.35 -0.49 8.87
CA LEU A 96 12.55 0.29 9.19
C LEU A 96 13.04 0.09 10.63
N THR A 97 12.10 -0.03 11.57
CA THR A 97 12.39 -0.13 13.02
C THR A 97 12.65 -1.56 13.46
N SER A 98 12.20 -2.54 12.69
CA SER A 98 12.29 -3.94 13.12
C SER A 98 13.72 -4.47 13.03
N ARG A 99 14.19 -4.94 14.19
CA ARG A 99 15.44 -5.67 14.39
C ARG A 99 15.09 -7.13 14.74
N TYR A 100 14.44 -7.85 13.83
CA TYR A 100 13.96 -9.21 14.09
C TYR A 100 14.94 -10.28 13.56
N SER A 101 15.00 -11.39 14.30
CA SER A 101 15.80 -12.60 14.04
C SER A 101 15.66 -13.12 12.60
N GLU A 102 16.79 -13.37 11.94
CA GLU A 102 17.01 -13.54 10.49
C GLU A 102 16.09 -14.53 9.75
N LYS A 103 15.51 -15.53 10.43
CA LYS A 103 14.99 -16.74 9.75
C LYS A 103 13.49 -16.73 9.43
N ASP A 104 12.67 -16.14 10.31
CA ASP A 104 11.21 -15.94 10.08
C ASP A 104 10.89 -14.55 9.51
N PHE A 105 11.91 -13.67 9.45
CA PHE A 105 11.74 -12.29 9.05
C PHE A 105 11.65 -12.13 7.54
N LEU A 106 12.48 -12.84 6.77
CA LEU A 106 12.49 -12.76 5.30
C LEU A 106 11.17 -13.18 4.64
N ARG A 107 10.35 -14.00 5.30
CA ARG A 107 9.02 -14.38 4.77
C ARG A 107 7.91 -13.39 5.16
N SER A 108 8.01 -12.76 6.32
CA SER A 108 7.01 -11.78 6.79
C SER A 108 7.28 -10.34 6.33
N LEU A 109 8.54 -10.02 5.99
CA LEU A 109 8.94 -8.70 5.49
C LEU A 109 8.31 -8.35 4.13
N PRO A 110 8.35 -9.21 3.11
CA PRO A 110 7.74 -8.94 1.80
C PRO A 110 6.23 -8.77 1.92
N MET A 111 5.60 -9.53 2.83
CA MET A 111 4.18 -9.43 3.13
C MET A 111 3.83 -8.07 3.73
N LYS A 112 4.56 -7.61 4.76
CA LYS A 112 4.36 -6.27 5.34
C LYS A 112 4.59 -5.16 4.31
N MET A 113 5.60 -5.31 3.47
CA MET A 113 5.89 -4.37 2.39
C MET A 113 4.75 -4.30 1.37
N GLY A 114 4.21 -5.45 0.94
CA GLY A 114 3.06 -5.52 0.04
C GLY A 114 1.81 -4.86 0.62
N ILE A 115 1.47 -5.14 1.88
CA ILE A 115 0.33 -4.52 2.57
C ILE A 115 0.53 -3.01 2.74
N GLY A 116 1.75 -2.58 3.06
CA GLY A 116 2.13 -1.16 3.15
C GLY A 116 1.94 -0.45 1.80
N LEU A 117 2.43 -1.03 0.70
CA LEU A 117 2.25 -0.47 -0.64
C LEU A 117 0.78 -0.45 -1.10
N LEU A 118 0.00 -1.47 -0.74
CA LEU A 118 -1.44 -1.53 -1.02
C LEU A 118 -2.20 -0.39 -0.37
N THR A 119 -1.96 -0.19 0.92
CA THR A 119 -2.62 0.87 1.70
C THR A 119 -2.15 2.26 1.25
N LEU A 120 -0.86 2.43 0.93
CA LEU A 120 -0.35 3.68 0.35
C LEU A 120 -1.09 4.04 -0.94
N PHE A 121 -1.27 3.05 -1.81
CA PHE A 121 -1.92 3.27 -3.08
C PHE A 121 -3.41 3.57 -2.95
N LEU A 122 -4.12 2.83 -2.10
CA LEU A 122 -5.52 3.12 -1.78
C LEU A 122 -5.66 4.56 -1.26
N SER A 123 -4.70 5.01 -0.45
CA SER A 123 -4.64 6.38 0.02
C SER A 123 -4.45 7.42 -1.10
N ILE A 124 -3.51 7.20 -2.02
CA ILE A 124 -3.30 8.09 -3.17
C ILE A 124 -4.54 8.15 -4.05
N ALA A 125 -5.18 7.01 -4.32
CA ALA A 125 -6.43 6.96 -5.07
C ALA A 125 -7.56 7.74 -4.38
N ALA A 126 -7.70 7.57 -3.06
CA ALA A 126 -8.67 8.30 -2.25
C ALA A 126 -8.38 9.81 -2.24
N MET A 127 -7.11 10.23 -2.16
CA MET A 127 -6.72 11.64 -2.29
C MET A 127 -7.08 12.21 -3.66
N LEU A 128 -6.88 11.47 -4.76
CA LEU A 128 -7.28 11.91 -6.10
C LEU A 128 -8.79 12.08 -6.22
N ILE A 129 -9.57 11.17 -5.60
CA ILE A 129 -11.03 11.28 -5.53
C ILE A 129 -11.43 12.51 -4.71
N ALA A 130 -10.80 12.75 -3.55
CA ALA A 130 -11.04 13.93 -2.74
C ALA A 130 -10.71 15.22 -3.52
N PHE A 131 -9.57 15.28 -4.20
CA PHE A 131 -9.21 16.40 -5.05
C PHE A 131 -10.23 16.64 -6.16
N GLY A 132 -10.69 15.58 -6.84
CA GLY A 132 -11.75 15.65 -7.84
C GLY A 132 -13.08 16.16 -7.27
N ALA A 133 -13.47 15.71 -6.07
CA ALA A 133 -14.67 16.17 -5.39
C ALA A 133 -14.57 17.64 -4.95
N SER A 134 -13.39 18.07 -4.49
CA SER A 134 -13.09 19.46 -4.14
C SER A 134 -13.15 20.38 -5.36
N LEU A 135 -12.52 19.98 -6.48
CA LEU A 135 -12.63 20.70 -7.75
C LEU A 135 -14.08 20.76 -8.24
N HIS A 136 -14.83 19.67 -8.16
CA HIS A 136 -16.24 19.67 -8.52
C HIS A 136 -17.04 20.66 -7.66
N LEU A 137 -16.74 20.77 -6.36
CA LEU A 137 -17.39 21.71 -5.46
C LEU A 137 -17.05 23.18 -5.80
N VAL A 138 -15.79 23.47 -6.14
CA VAL A 138 -15.32 24.81 -6.53
C VAL A 138 -15.82 25.22 -7.91
N LEU A 139 -15.84 24.31 -8.89
CA LEU A 139 -16.22 24.59 -10.29
C LEU A 139 -17.70 24.36 -10.62
N TYR A 140 -18.51 23.90 -9.64
CA TYR A 140 -19.93 23.52 -9.82
C TYR A 140 -20.77 24.56 -10.58
N HIS A 141 -20.44 25.85 -10.46
CA HIS A 141 -21.23 26.93 -11.09
C HIS A 141 -20.79 27.28 -12.52
N ASN A 142 -19.58 26.92 -12.96
CA ASN A 142 -18.98 27.53 -14.16
C ASN A 142 -18.63 26.58 -15.32
N VAL A 143 -18.34 25.29 -15.13
CA VAL A 143 -17.87 24.42 -16.24
C VAL A 143 -18.05 22.91 -16.02
N ASN A 144 -19.12 22.33 -16.58
CA ASN A 144 -19.41 20.89 -16.50
C ASN A 144 -18.49 20.00 -17.40
N TRP A 145 -17.70 20.61 -18.30
CA TRP A 145 -16.89 19.91 -19.31
C TRP A 145 -15.51 19.43 -18.81
N ILE A 146 -15.05 19.95 -17.66
CA ILE A 146 -13.74 19.62 -17.05
C ILE A 146 -13.75 18.32 -16.22
N MET A 147 -14.93 17.81 -15.86
CA MET A 147 -15.08 16.61 -15.04
C MET A 147 -14.65 15.32 -15.76
N VAL A 148 -14.87 15.26 -17.08
CA VAL A 148 -14.51 14.11 -17.94
C VAL A 148 -12.98 13.91 -18.05
N PRO A 149 -12.15 14.93 -18.36
CA PRO A 149 -10.71 14.75 -18.43
C PRO A 149 -10.08 14.46 -17.05
N ILE A 150 -10.60 15.03 -15.95
CA ILE A 150 -10.10 14.73 -14.60
C ILE A 150 -10.37 13.26 -14.24
N GLY A 151 -11.57 12.75 -14.51
CA GLY A 151 -11.89 11.34 -14.29
C GLY A 151 -11.03 10.41 -15.13
N LEU A 152 -10.77 10.76 -16.40
CA LEU A 152 -9.92 9.98 -17.29
C LEU A 152 -8.46 9.96 -16.79
N VAL A 153 -7.90 11.11 -16.44
CA VAL A 153 -6.52 11.22 -15.94
C VAL A 153 -6.37 10.53 -14.58
N ALA A 154 -7.35 10.62 -13.68
CA ALA A 154 -7.30 9.92 -12.39
C ALA A 154 -7.44 8.39 -12.54
N SER A 155 -8.19 7.92 -13.54
CA SER A 155 -8.39 6.49 -13.78
C SER A 155 -7.11 5.78 -14.26
N VAL A 156 -6.23 6.47 -14.97
CA VAL A 156 -5.03 5.87 -15.58
C VAL A 156 -4.04 5.38 -14.52
N PRO A 157 -3.56 6.19 -13.55
CA PRO A 157 -2.72 5.71 -12.47
C PRO A 157 -3.40 4.66 -11.61
N SER A 158 -4.71 4.82 -11.34
CA SER A 158 -5.44 3.88 -10.49
C SER A 158 -5.59 2.49 -11.13
N LEU A 159 -5.91 2.41 -12.42
CA LEU A 159 -6.03 1.14 -13.14
C LEU A 159 -4.66 0.50 -13.40
N LEU A 160 -3.66 1.30 -13.78
CA LEU A 160 -2.30 0.82 -14.04
C LEU A 160 -1.72 0.14 -12.80
N PHE A 161 -1.92 0.75 -11.63
CA PHE A 161 -1.38 0.23 -10.39
C PHE A 161 -2.23 -0.91 -9.82
N ALA A 162 -3.56 -0.87 -9.92
CA ALA A 162 -4.40 -2.04 -9.61
C ALA A 162 -3.99 -3.26 -10.45
N PHE A 163 -3.70 -3.06 -11.74
CA PHE A 163 -3.23 -4.11 -12.64
C PHE A 163 -1.84 -4.63 -12.28
N LEU A 164 -0.92 -3.77 -11.83
CA LEU A 164 0.41 -4.18 -11.35
C LEU A 164 0.36 -4.86 -9.97
N GLN A 165 -0.55 -4.44 -9.09
CA GLN A 165 -0.67 -4.97 -7.72
C GLN A 165 -1.41 -6.30 -7.67
N PHE A 166 -2.38 -6.51 -8.56
CA PHE A 166 -3.20 -7.72 -8.63
C PHE A 166 -2.39 -9.01 -8.77
N PRO A 167 -1.42 -9.15 -9.70
CA PRO A 167 -0.59 -10.36 -9.79
C PRO A 167 0.24 -10.55 -8.52
N LEU A 168 0.75 -9.47 -7.92
CA LEU A 168 1.56 -9.51 -6.68
C LEU A 168 0.73 -9.98 -5.47
N LEU A 169 -0.54 -9.55 -5.36
CA LEU A 169 -1.47 -10.01 -4.34
C LEU A 169 -1.93 -11.44 -4.54
N VAL A 170 -2.21 -11.83 -5.79
CA VAL A 170 -2.58 -13.21 -6.13
C VAL A 170 -1.42 -14.14 -5.81
N GLU A 171 -0.19 -13.76 -6.13
CA GLU A 171 1.01 -14.55 -5.84
C GLU A 171 1.28 -14.64 -4.32
N LEU A 172 1.07 -13.57 -3.55
CA LEU A 172 1.17 -13.59 -2.08
C LEU A 172 0.08 -14.44 -1.41
N LEU A 173 -1.17 -14.32 -1.87
CA LEU A 173 -2.29 -15.15 -1.39
C LEU A 173 -2.07 -16.61 -1.76
N PHE A 174 -1.66 -16.87 -3.00
CA PHE A 174 -1.37 -18.23 -3.45
C PHE A 174 -0.14 -18.80 -2.75
N SER A 175 0.90 -18.04 -2.43
CA SER A 175 2.06 -18.53 -1.67
C SER A 175 1.75 -18.80 -0.19
N THR A 176 0.76 -18.08 0.37
CA THR A 176 0.31 -18.25 1.76
C THR A 176 -0.73 -19.37 1.90
N PHE A 177 -1.60 -19.57 0.91
CA PHE A 177 -2.65 -20.59 0.91
C PHE A 177 -2.34 -21.84 0.05
N GLY A 178 -1.36 -21.77 -0.85
CA GLY A 178 -0.93 -22.83 -1.76
C GLY A 178 0.59 -23.02 -1.68
N PRO A 179 1.10 -24.06 -0.98
CA PRO A 179 0.61 -25.43 -1.07
C PRO A 179 0.52 -26.13 0.30
N SER A 180 -0.70 -26.31 0.80
CA SER A 180 -1.04 -27.43 1.71
C SER A 180 -1.81 -28.53 0.98
N ILE A 181 -1.61 -28.68 -0.35
CA ILE A 181 -2.41 -29.58 -1.19
C ILE A 181 -1.60 -30.60 -2.02
N PHE A 182 -0.27 -30.62 -1.99
CA PHE A 182 0.46 -31.74 -2.60
C PHE A 182 1.76 -32.07 -1.86
N GLY A 183 1.88 -33.31 -1.39
CA GLY A 183 3.18 -33.91 -1.05
C GLY A 183 3.33 -34.56 0.32
N LYS A 184 2.34 -35.30 0.83
CA LYS A 184 2.64 -36.41 1.75
C LYS A 184 2.27 -37.73 1.09
N GLN A 185 3.06 -38.11 0.09
CA GLN A 185 3.14 -39.49 -0.38
C GLN A 185 4.54 -39.98 -0.03
N SER A 186 4.67 -40.64 1.10
CA SER A 186 5.83 -41.50 1.40
C SER A 186 5.33 -42.68 2.22
N ASP A 187 5.11 -43.76 1.48
CA ASP A 187 5.52 -45.12 1.81
C ASP A 187 5.12 -45.68 3.17
N GLU A 188 3.93 -46.26 3.21
CA GLU A 188 3.74 -47.48 3.98
C GLU A 188 4.39 -48.63 3.20
N ILE A 189 5.66 -48.87 3.51
CA ILE A 189 6.39 -50.08 3.16
C ILE A 189 5.62 -51.26 3.79
N ILE A 190 4.78 -51.91 2.98
CA ILE A 190 4.36 -53.30 3.18
C ILE A 190 4.89 -54.09 1.98
N MET A 191 6.08 -54.66 2.14
CA MET A 191 6.38 -56.10 2.04
C MET A 191 7.89 -56.33 2.01
#